data_AF-A0A136JTM0-F1
#
_entry.id   AF-A0A136JTM0-F1
#
_cell.length_a   1.000
_cell.length_b   1.000
_cell.length_c   1.000
_cell.angle_alpha   90.00
_cell.angle_beta   90.00
_cell.angle_gamma   90.00
#
_symmetry.space_group_name_H-M   'P 1'
#
loop_
_entity.id
_entity.type
_entity.pdbx_description
1 polymer ?
#
loop_
_entity_poly.entity_id
_entity_poly.type
_entity_poly.pdbx_seq_one_letter_code
_entity_poly.pdbx_strand_id
1 'polypeptide(L)'
;MSTHSQRADARTVTVQGVTLHLAQPMTMTQDWIGNREILKQLLACWLVIDERDLPLSPRITGQPGIGKTTLAMAAPASASRTSTCFNARRIPVPKTCW
;
A
#
# COMPACT_ATOMS: atom_id res chain seq x y z
N MET A 1 24.50 -6.78 14.73
CA MET A 1 23.13 -6.91 15.25
C MET A 1 22.55 -5.52 15.40
N SER A 2 21.94 -4.96 14.36
CA SER A 2 21.50 -3.57 14.34
C SER A 2 19.99 -3.52 14.48
N THR A 3 19.54 -3.40 15.72
CA THR A 3 18.15 -3.23 16.15
C THR A 3 17.57 -1.97 15.51
N HIS A 4 16.71 -2.11 14.49
CA HIS A 4 15.99 -0.98 13.92
C HIS A 4 14.80 -0.66 14.82
N SER A 5 15.03 0.20 15.82
CA SER A 5 14.00 0.79 16.68
C SER A 5 13.14 1.75 15.84
N GLN A 6 11.94 1.32 15.46
CA GLN A 6 10.97 2.18 14.78
C GLN A 6 10.22 3.03 15.81
N ARG A 7 10.56 4.33 15.85
CA ARG A 7 9.78 5.37 16.54
C ARG A 7 8.38 5.45 15.94
N ALA A 8 7.39 4.94 16.67
CA ALA A 8 5.98 5.22 16.44
C ALA A 8 5.66 6.62 16.96
N ASP A 9 5.96 7.64 16.16
CA ASP A 9 5.44 9.00 16.37
C ASP A 9 4.47 9.30 15.22
N ALA A 10 3.35 9.94 15.52
CA ALA A 10 2.29 10.22 14.56
C ALA A 10 2.77 11.23 13.50
N ARG A 11 3.56 10.75 12.54
CA ARG A 11 4.21 11.56 11.52
C ARG A 11 3.19 12.05 10.52
N THR A 12 2.86 13.34 10.60
CA THR A 12 2.35 14.08 9.45
C THR A 12 3.50 14.38 8.50
N VAL A 13 3.30 14.15 7.20
CA VAL A 13 4.26 14.49 6.14
C VAL A 13 3.57 15.40 5.14
N THR A 14 4.20 16.51 4.79
CA THR A 14 3.66 17.41 3.75
C THR A 14 4.27 17.05 2.40
N VAL A 15 3.42 16.67 1.45
CA VAL A 15 3.80 16.39 0.05
C VAL A 15 3.05 17.36 -0.85
N GLN A 16 3.76 18.21 -1.60
CA GLN A 16 3.15 19.16 -2.55
C GLN A 16 2.04 20.03 -1.94
N GLY A 17 2.23 20.50 -0.70
CA GLY A 17 1.24 21.32 0.03
C GLY A 17 0.10 20.53 0.69
N VAL A 18 0.07 19.20 0.55
CA VAL A 18 -0.91 18.32 1.19
C VAL A 18 -0.30 17.67 2.43
N THR A 19 -0.90 17.92 3.61
CA THR A 19 -0.52 17.27 4.86
C THR A 19 -1.13 15.88 4.94
N LEU A 20 -0.29 14.85 4.79
CA LEU A 20 -0.65 13.45 4.89
C LEU A 20 -0.47 12.98 6.33
N HIS A 21 -1.53 12.45 6.94
CA HIS A 21 -1.43 11.75 8.22
C HIS A 21 -1.02 10.30 7.96
N LEU A 22 0.21 9.93 8.35
CA LEU A 22 0.66 8.57 8.16
C LEU A 22 -0.05 7.63 9.15
N ALA A 23 -0.66 6.57 8.61
CA ALA A 23 -1.16 5.49 9.45
C ALA A 23 0.02 4.73 10.07
N GLN A 24 -0.20 4.14 11.24
CA GLN A 24 0.80 3.25 11.84
C GLN A 24 1.11 2.11 10.86
N PRO A 25 2.39 1.74 10.69
CA PRO A 25 2.76 0.60 9.87
C PRO A 25 2.07 -0.66 10.43
N MET A 26 1.19 -1.27 9.64
CA MET A 26 0.54 -2.53 10.00
C MET A 26 1.50 -3.68 9.73
N THR A 27 1.91 -4.39 10.78
CA THR A 27 2.77 -5.59 10.72
C THR A 27 1.99 -6.88 10.46
N MET A 28 0.69 -6.79 10.19
CA MET A 28 -0.16 -7.96 9.93
C MET A 28 0.25 -8.64 8.63
N THR A 29 0.93 -9.77 8.75
CA THR A 29 1.24 -10.66 7.62
C THR A 29 0.01 -11.52 7.40
N GLN A 30 -0.91 -11.09 6.52
CA GLN A 30 -2.07 -11.91 6.17
C GLN A 30 -1.72 -12.79 4.97
N ASP A 31 -1.85 -14.10 5.12
CA ASP A 31 -1.78 -15.04 4.00
C ASP A 31 -3.02 -14.92 3.11
N TRP A 32 -2.79 -14.82 1.81
CA TRP A 32 -3.87 -14.83 0.82
C TRP A 32 -4.31 -16.27 0.55
N ILE A 33 -5.47 -16.65 1.07
CA ILE A 33 -6.10 -17.98 0.90
C ILE A 33 -6.86 -18.07 -0.45
N GLY A 34 -7.03 -16.95 -1.16
CA GLY A 34 -7.76 -16.89 -2.43
C GLY A 34 -6.94 -17.28 -3.66
N ASN A 35 -7.48 -16.97 -4.84
CA ASN A 35 -6.82 -17.28 -6.12
C ASN A 35 -5.44 -16.61 -6.21
N ARG A 36 -4.38 -17.41 -6.23
CA ARG A 36 -2.99 -16.95 -6.35
C ARG A 36 -2.72 -16.22 -7.65
N GLU A 37 -3.53 -16.41 -8.68
CA GLU A 37 -3.37 -15.73 -9.96
C GLU A 37 -3.62 -14.22 -9.86
N ILE A 38 -4.62 -13.81 -9.08
CA ILE A 38 -4.91 -12.38 -8.84
C ILE A 38 -3.76 -11.73 -8.06
N LEU A 39 -3.18 -12.47 -7.10
CA LEU A 39 -2.00 -12.04 -6.37
C LEU A 39 -0.80 -11.83 -7.29
N LYS A 40 -0.56 -12.75 -8.24
CA LYS A 40 0.51 -12.59 -9.24
C LYS A 40 0.27 -11.38 -10.15
N GLN A 41 -0.96 -11.15 -10.59
CA GLN A 41 -1.29 -9.97 -11.40
C GLN A 41 -1.00 -8.68 -10.64
N LEU A 42 -1.38 -8.61 -9.36
CA LEU A 42 -1.07 -7.47 -8.51
C LEU A 42 0.44 -7.27 -8.33
N LEU A 43 1.19 -8.36 -8.12
CA LEU A 43 2.64 -8.33 -8.00
C LEU A 43 3.34 -7.88 -9.29
N ALA A 44 2.83 -8.30 -10.46
CA ALA A 44 3.33 -7.89 -11.76
C ALA A 44 3.15 -6.38 -11.98
N CYS A 45 2.06 -5.78 -11.48
CA CYS A 45 1.87 -4.32 -11.53
C CYS A 45 2.94 -3.52 -10.77
N TRP A 46 3.62 -4.15 -9.80
CA TRP A 46 4.69 -3.54 -9.01
C TRP A 46 6.09 -4.06 -9.37
N LEU A 47 6.20 -4.88 -10.41
CA LEU A 47 7.48 -5.34 -10.90
C LEU A 47 8.04 -4.29 -11.86
N VAL A 48 8.89 -3.41 -11.33
CA VAL A 48 9.70 -2.48 -12.12
C VAL A 48 10.88 -3.28 -12.69
N ILE A 49 10.88 -3.53 -14.00
CA ILE A 49 11.93 -4.28 -14.71
C ILE A 49 13.05 -3.35 -15.19
N ASP A 50 12.70 -2.11 -15.54
CA ASP A 50 13.61 -1.08 -16.05
C ASP A 50 13.49 0.20 -15.22
N GLU A 51 14.58 0.97 -15.08
CA GLU A 51 14.58 2.22 -14.32
C GLU A 51 13.60 3.28 -14.88
N ARG A 52 13.19 3.14 -16.14
CA ARG A 52 12.20 4.00 -16.79
C ARG A 52 10.76 3.54 -16.58
N ASP A 53 10.55 2.36 -16.00
CA ASP A 53 9.23 1.77 -15.83
C ASP A 53 8.58 2.31 -14.56
N LEU A 54 7.56 3.16 -14.73
CA LEU A 54 6.83 3.72 -13.61
C LEU A 54 5.97 2.60 -12.99
N PRO A 55 6.03 2.39 -11.65
CA PRO A 55 5.19 1.38 -11.02
C PRO A 55 3.72 1.68 -11.30
N LEU A 56 3.00 0.65 -11.78
CA LEU A 56 1.59 0.80 -12.06
C LEU A 56 0.85 1.07 -10.74
N SER A 57 -0.22 1.86 -10.81
CA SER A 57 -1.11 2.16 -9.68
C SER A 57 -2.38 1.31 -9.79
N PRO A 58 -2.34 0.01 -9.46
CA PRO A 58 -3.47 -0.91 -9.67
C PRO A 58 -4.66 -0.52 -8.80
N ARG A 59 -5.85 -0.54 -9.38
CA ARG A 59 -7.11 -0.30 -8.68
C ARG A 59 -7.88 -1.60 -8.49
N ILE A 60 -7.98 -2.07 -7.25
CA ILE A 60 -8.69 -3.31 -6.91
C ILE A 60 -10.17 -2.99 -6.68
N THR A 61 -11.06 -3.47 -7.56
CA THR A 61 -12.52 -3.32 -7.46
C THR A 61 -13.18 -4.68 -7.18
N GLY A 62 -14.43 -4.67 -6.69
CA GLY A 62 -15.21 -5.89 -6.43
C GLY A 62 -16.14 -5.76 -5.23
N GLN A 63 -17.01 -6.76 -5.03
CA GLN A 63 -17.97 -6.77 -3.92
C GLN A 63 -17.27 -6.63 -2.55
N PRO A 64 -17.89 -5.96 -1.57
CA PRO A 64 -17.39 -5.92 -0.19
C PRO A 64 -17.18 -7.34 0.36
N GLY A 65 -16.17 -7.57 1.20
CA GLY A 65 -15.94 -8.88 1.83
C GLY A 65 -15.09 -9.89 1.03
N ILE A 66 -14.79 -9.64 -0.26
CA ILE A 66 -13.95 -10.53 -1.10
C ILE A 66 -12.44 -10.47 -0.73
N GLY A 67 -12.08 -9.82 0.38
CA GLY A 67 -10.69 -9.77 0.83
C GLY A 67 -9.79 -8.82 0.03
N LYS A 68 -10.32 -7.81 -0.67
CA LYS A 68 -9.50 -6.82 -1.41
C LYS A 68 -8.39 -6.19 -0.56
N THR A 69 -8.71 -5.84 0.69
CA THR A 69 -7.74 -5.28 1.63
C THR A 69 -6.70 -6.33 2.03
N THR A 70 -7.13 -7.57 2.27
CA THR A 70 -6.25 -8.70 2.57
C THR A 70 -5.31 -9.00 1.40
N LEU A 71 -5.79 -8.97 0.16
CA LEU A 71 -4.98 -9.11 -1.05
C LEU A 71 -3.91 -8.00 -1.14
N ALA A 72 -4.29 -6.75 -0.91
CA ALA A 72 -3.38 -5.61 -0.92
C ALA A 72 -2.31 -5.69 0.19
N MET A 73 -2.63 -6.29 1.34
CA MET A 73 -1.67 -6.52 2.43
C MET A 73 -0.79 -7.76 2.20
N ALA A 74 -1.28 -8.79 1.53
CA ALA A 74 -0.55 -10.04 1.30
C ALA A 74 0.51 -9.92 0.18
N ALA A 75 0.29 -9.07 -0.82
CA ALA A 75 1.21 -8.89 -1.94
C ALA A 75 2.61 -8.36 -1.53
N PRO A 76 2.73 -7.29 -0.73
CA PRO A 76 4.02 -6.80 -0.23
C PRO A 76 4.77 -7.84 0.60
N ALA A 77 4.06 -8.57 1.48
CA ALA A 77 4.63 -9.67 2.26
C ALA A 77 5.20 -10.77 1.35
N SER A 78 4.49 -11.13 0.28
CA SER A 78 4.94 -12.11 -0.71
C SER A 78 6.15 -11.64 -1.51
N ALA A 79 6.31 -10.33 -1.71
CA ALA A 79 7.44 -9.72 -2.42
C ALA A 79 8.59 -9.27 -1.50
N SER A 80 8.52 -9.57 -0.19
CA SER A 80 9.46 -9.06 0.83
C SER A 80 9.61 -7.53 0.80
N ARG A 81 8.51 -6.82 0.49
CA ARG A 81 8.45 -5.35 0.45
C ARG A 81 7.62 -4.81 1.61
N THR A 82 7.97 -3.63 2.09
CA THR A 82 7.17 -2.93 3.10
C THR A 82 5.97 -2.26 2.44
N SER A 83 4.80 -2.39 3.07
CA SER A 83 3.59 -1.69 2.65
C SER A 83 3.05 -0.78 3.72
N THR A 84 2.41 0.30 3.28
CA THR A 84 1.69 1.21 4.16
C THR A 84 0.30 1.46 3.58
N CYS A 85 -0.73 1.22 4.38
CA CYS A 85 -2.11 1.45 3.99
C CYS A 85 -2.56 2.84 4.45
N PHE A 86 -3.19 3.61 3.56
CA PHE A 86 -3.78 4.90 3.88
C PHE A 86 -5.28 4.91 3.59
N ASN A 87 -6.05 5.60 4.43
CA ASN A 87 -7.47 5.81 4.18
C ASN A 87 -7.65 7.07 3.34
N ALA A 88 -8.09 6.90 2.08
CA ALA A 88 -8.28 8.01 1.15
C ALA A 88 -9.24 9.10 1.68
N ARG A 89 -10.23 8.77 2.53
CA ARG A 89 -11.12 9.79 3.15
C ARG A 89 -10.41 10.70 4.15
N ARG A 90 -9.24 10.30 4.65
CA ARG A 90 -8.42 11.11 5.57
C ARG A 90 -7.31 11.88 4.87
N ILE A 91 -7.23 11.82 3.53
CA ILE A 91 -6.29 12.61 2.75
C ILE A 91 -7.00 13.93 2.40
N PRO A 92 -6.52 15.08 2.92
CA PRO A 92 -7.08 16.36 2.55
C PRO A 92 -6.71 16.66 1.09
N VAL A 93 -7.68 16.58 0.18
CA VAL A 93 -7.49 17.03 -1.21
C VAL A 93 -7.86 18.52 -1.32
N PRO A 94 -7.03 19.37 -1.94
CA PRO A 94 -7.43 20.74 -2.24
C PRO A 94 -8.67 20.71 -3.14
N LYS A 95 -9.68 21.54 -2.86
CA LYS A 95 -10.97 21.59 -3.57
C LYS A 95 -10.86 22.06 -5.04
N THR A 96 -9.65 22.21 -5.58
CA THR A 96 -9.37 22.93 -6.84
C THR A 96 -8.79 22.06 -7.95
N CYS A 97 -8.81 20.73 -7.85
CA CYS A 97 -8.50 19.85 -8.98
C CYS A 97 -9.60 18.81 -9.18
N TRP A 98 -10.59 19.19 -9.98
CA TRP A 98 -11.37 18.31 -10.87
C TRP A 98 -11.55 19.06 -12.19
#